data_AF-A0A379F0H3-F1
#
_entry.id   AF-A0A379F0H3-F1
#
_cell.length_a   1.000
_cell.length_b   1.000
_cell.length_c   1.000
_cell.angle_alpha   90.00
_cell.angle_beta   90.00
_cell.angle_gamma   90.00
#
_symmetry.space_group_name_H-M   'P 1'
#
loop_
_entity.id
_entity.type
_entity.pdbx_description
1 polymer ?
#
loop_
_entity_poly.entity_id
_entity_poly.type
_entity_poly.pdbx_seq_one_letter_code
_entity_poly.pdbx_strand_id
1 'polypeptide(L)'
;MVWEYINKHGEMIPYVNRVKTTYQNQVYSLPINLHTINQFYQKALNPEQAKTFLSTITDKSITDPKNFEEQALKFIGKDLYEAFFKGYTVKQWGCDPKNLPASILKRLPVRFTYDDNYYSHKYQGMPKHGYTDIVRSILDHKNIQVITNKKYDHSEREEYDHIIWTGKIDEWFGYCEGRLNYRTLDFIKHETIGDYQGTAVMNYCDIAVPYTRIHEHKHFSPWESHDKTIYIE
;
A
#
# COMPACT_ATOMS: atom_id res chain seq x y z
N MET A 1 -15.25 -17.23 7.95
CA MET A 1 -14.03 -16.46 7.60
C MET A 1 -14.40 -15.14 6.90
N VAL A 2 -13.55 -14.10 6.94
CA VAL A 2 -13.81 -12.79 6.27
C VAL A 2 -14.07 -12.95 4.76
N TRP A 3 -13.32 -13.82 4.09
CA TRP A 3 -13.48 -14.07 2.65
C TRP A 3 -14.87 -14.64 2.30
N GLU A 4 -15.39 -15.57 3.09
CA GLU A 4 -16.74 -16.11 2.88
C GLU A 4 -17.81 -15.07 3.13
N TYR A 5 -17.61 -14.18 4.11
CA TYR A 5 -18.54 -13.11 4.40
C TYR A 5 -18.66 -12.14 3.23
N ILE A 6 -17.54 -11.62 2.71
CA ILE A 6 -17.59 -10.65 1.60
C ILE A 6 -18.18 -11.25 0.32
N ASN A 7 -17.95 -12.54 0.06
CA ASN A 7 -18.53 -13.25 -1.10
C ASN A 7 -20.06 -13.45 -1.02
N LYS A 8 -20.69 -13.25 0.14
CA LYS A 8 -22.16 -13.19 0.25
C LYS A 8 -22.73 -11.89 -0.31
N HIS A 9 -21.91 -10.85 -0.38
CA HIS A 9 -22.33 -9.48 -0.71
C HIS A 9 -21.90 -9.05 -2.12
N GLY A 10 -21.11 -9.87 -2.82
CA GLY A 10 -20.81 -9.67 -4.23
C GLY A 10 -19.77 -10.64 -4.77
N GLU A 11 -19.66 -10.68 -6.09
CA GLU A 11 -18.71 -11.51 -6.82
C GLU A 11 -17.29 -10.92 -6.72
N MET A 12 -16.37 -11.68 -6.15
CA MET A 12 -14.95 -11.32 -6.09
C MET A 12 -14.20 -11.93 -7.28
N ILE A 13 -13.68 -11.10 -8.17
CA ILE A 13 -12.89 -11.53 -9.32
C ILE A 13 -11.44 -11.75 -8.87
N PRO A 14 -10.79 -12.88 -9.26
CA PRO A 14 -9.38 -13.11 -8.97
C PRO A 14 -8.52 -11.96 -9.50
N TYR A 15 -7.77 -11.34 -8.59
CA TYR A 15 -6.87 -10.24 -8.90
C TYR A 15 -5.64 -10.33 -8.02
N VAL A 16 -4.46 -10.31 -8.64
CA VAL A 16 -3.17 -10.34 -7.97
C VAL A 16 -2.48 -9.01 -8.24
N ASN A 17 -2.34 -8.18 -7.20
CA ASN A 17 -1.69 -6.89 -7.33
C ASN A 17 -0.18 -7.10 -7.56
N ARG A 18 0.37 -6.48 -8.61
CA ARG A 18 1.81 -6.50 -8.92
C ARG A 18 2.30 -5.08 -9.07
N VAL A 19 3.08 -4.61 -8.11
CA VAL A 19 3.56 -3.21 -8.08
C VAL A 19 4.87 -3.10 -8.84
N LYS A 20 5.02 -2.01 -9.59
CA LYS A 20 6.28 -1.61 -10.21
C LYS A 20 6.82 -0.37 -9.52
N THR A 21 8.13 -0.15 -9.64
CA THR A 21 8.76 1.03 -9.06
C THR A 21 9.81 1.60 -9.99
N THR A 22 9.83 2.92 -10.15
CA THR A 22 10.86 3.64 -10.88
C THR A 22 11.88 4.22 -9.91
N TYR A 23 13.16 4.00 -10.19
CA TYR A 23 14.30 4.60 -9.51
C TYR A 23 15.41 4.87 -10.54
N GLN A 24 15.93 6.09 -10.59
CA GLN A 24 17.00 6.50 -11.51
C GLN A 24 16.75 6.06 -12.96
N ASN A 25 15.55 6.32 -13.46
CA ASN A 25 15.12 6.01 -14.83
C ASN A 25 15.11 4.50 -15.19
N GLN A 26 15.08 3.63 -14.20
CA GLN A 26 14.88 2.18 -14.37
C GLN A 26 13.63 1.72 -13.64
N VAL A 27 12.94 0.74 -14.23
CA VAL A 27 11.72 0.14 -13.66
C VAL A 27 12.06 -1.21 -13.06
N TYR A 28 11.66 -1.41 -11.81
CA TYR A 28 11.87 -2.64 -11.03
C TYR A 28 10.55 -3.22 -10.54
N SER A 29 10.58 -4.49 -10.14
CA SER A 29 9.45 -5.15 -9.48
C SER A 29 9.47 -4.98 -7.97
N LEU A 30 8.29 -4.86 -7.34
CA LEU A 30 8.12 -4.87 -5.89
C LEU A 30 7.12 -5.95 -5.45
N PRO A 31 7.32 -6.60 -4.28
CA PRO A 31 8.43 -6.39 -3.33
C PRO A 31 9.78 -6.82 -3.89
N ILE A 32 10.89 -6.45 -3.22
CA ILE A 32 12.23 -6.89 -3.64
C ILE A 32 12.24 -8.41 -3.74
N ASN A 33 12.47 -8.90 -4.95
CA ASN A 33 12.51 -10.32 -5.25
C ASN A 33 13.78 -10.67 -6.05
N LEU A 34 13.90 -11.92 -6.51
CA LEU A 34 15.08 -12.35 -7.25
C LEU A 34 15.28 -11.58 -8.56
N HIS A 35 14.19 -11.19 -9.24
CA HIS A 35 14.26 -10.34 -10.43
C HIS A 35 14.87 -8.99 -10.09
N THR A 36 14.36 -8.34 -9.05
CA THR A 36 14.84 -7.02 -8.60
C THR A 36 16.30 -7.06 -8.22
N ILE A 37 16.74 -8.08 -7.47
CA ILE A 37 18.15 -8.23 -7.07
C ILE A 37 19.05 -8.39 -8.30
N ASN A 38 18.69 -9.30 -9.21
CA ASN A 38 19.46 -9.56 -10.42
C ASN A 38 19.52 -8.34 -11.34
N GLN A 39 18.41 -7.64 -11.53
CA GLN A 39 18.33 -6.44 -12.34
C GLN A 39 19.15 -5.29 -11.72
N PHE A 40 18.97 -5.01 -10.43
CA PHE A 40 19.62 -3.88 -9.74
C PHE A 40 21.14 -4.03 -9.72
N TYR A 41 21.63 -5.23 -9.44
CA TYR A 41 23.08 -5.50 -9.36
C TYR A 41 23.70 -6.00 -10.67
N GLN A 42 22.91 -6.10 -11.76
CA GLN A 42 23.33 -6.64 -13.06
C GLN A 42 23.96 -8.04 -12.93
N LYS A 43 23.24 -8.95 -12.26
CA LYS A 43 23.67 -10.34 -11.99
C LYS A 43 22.66 -11.34 -12.54
N ALA A 44 23.07 -12.60 -12.56
CA ALA A 44 22.23 -13.76 -12.89
C ALA A 44 22.30 -14.81 -11.77
N LEU A 45 21.98 -14.39 -10.54
CA LEU A 45 22.00 -15.23 -9.35
C LEU A 45 20.79 -16.17 -9.32
N ASN A 46 21.01 -17.39 -8.84
CA ASN A 46 19.94 -18.26 -8.35
C ASN A 46 19.53 -17.87 -6.91
N PRO A 47 18.46 -18.46 -6.34
CA PRO A 47 17.99 -18.14 -4.99
C PRO A 47 19.07 -18.19 -3.88
N GLU A 48 19.85 -19.27 -3.81
CA GLU A 48 20.88 -19.45 -2.78
C GLU A 48 22.05 -18.47 -2.95
N GLN A 49 22.43 -18.20 -4.20
CA GLN A 49 23.44 -17.20 -4.52
C GLN A 49 22.97 -15.79 -4.15
N ALA A 50 21.70 -15.45 -4.40
CA ALA A 50 21.13 -14.16 -4.02
C ALA A 50 21.06 -13.98 -2.49
N LYS A 51 20.72 -15.04 -1.76
CA LYS A 51 20.74 -15.04 -0.29
C LYS A 51 22.15 -14.84 0.27
N THR A 52 23.11 -15.56 -0.30
CA THR A 52 24.54 -15.42 0.05
C THR A 52 25.03 -14.01 -0.26
N PHE A 53 24.71 -13.48 -1.44
CA PHE A 53 25.08 -12.14 -1.87
C PHE A 53 24.48 -11.04 -0.98
N LEU A 54 23.18 -11.09 -0.66
CA LEU A 54 22.60 -10.12 0.28
C LEU A 54 23.27 -10.19 1.66
N SER A 55 23.68 -11.38 2.11
CA SER A 55 24.42 -11.53 3.38
C SER A 55 25.82 -10.88 3.37
N THR A 56 26.39 -10.54 2.21
CA THR A 56 27.68 -9.84 2.13
C THR A 56 27.56 -8.32 2.16
N ILE A 57 26.37 -7.78 1.85
CA ILE A 57 26.13 -6.33 1.77
C ILE A 57 25.24 -5.79 2.90
N THR A 58 24.63 -6.67 3.67
CA THR A 58 23.78 -6.32 4.83
C THR A 58 24.62 -5.95 6.04
N ASP A 59 24.11 -5.04 6.86
CA ASP A 59 24.79 -4.62 8.08
C ASP A 59 24.57 -5.64 9.20
N LYS A 60 25.61 -6.44 9.46
CA LYS A 60 25.61 -7.49 10.51
C LYS A 60 25.86 -6.94 11.92
N SER A 61 26.26 -5.67 12.06
CA SER A 61 26.46 -5.06 13.37
C SER A 61 25.13 -4.78 14.09
N ILE A 62 24.03 -4.68 13.32
CA ILE A 62 22.69 -4.42 13.81
C ILE A 62 22.04 -5.74 14.26
N THR A 63 22.07 -6.01 15.56
CA THR A 63 21.45 -7.22 16.14
C THR A 63 19.95 -7.05 16.42
N ASP A 64 19.53 -5.91 16.95
CA ASP A 64 18.13 -5.58 17.23
C ASP A 64 17.77 -4.18 16.69
N PRO A 65 17.21 -4.09 15.46
CA PRO A 65 16.95 -2.81 14.81
C PRO A 65 15.86 -2.02 15.54
N LYS A 66 16.18 -0.77 15.90
CA LYS A 66 15.30 0.12 16.67
C LYS A 66 14.39 0.98 15.80
N ASN A 67 14.81 1.26 14.57
CA ASN A 67 14.08 2.10 13.62
C ASN A 67 13.99 1.45 12.23
N PHE A 68 13.26 2.11 11.34
CA PHE A 68 13.05 1.65 9.96
C PHE A 68 14.38 1.55 9.19
N GLU A 69 15.29 2.52 9.33
CA GLU A 69 16.58 2.52 8.62
C GLU A 69 17.43 1.31 9.03
N GLU A 70 17.63 1.10 10.32
CA GLU A 70 18.40 -0.04 10.83
C GLU A 70 17.81 -1.38 10.39
N GLN A 71 16.47 -1.48 10.40
CA GLN A 71 15.76 -2.66 9.93
C GLN A 71 16.01 -2.88 8.43
N ALA A 72 16.12 -1.83 7.61
CA ALA A 72 16.44 -1.93 6.19
C ALA A 72 17.90 -2.33 5.97
N LEU A 73 18.84 -1.63 6.59
CA LEU A 73 20.28 -1.88 6.45
C LEU A 73 20.64 -3.32 6.83
N LYS A 74 20.01 -3.85 7.89
CA LYS A 74 20.17 -5.24 8.32
C LYS A 74 19.62 -6.26 7.33
N PHE A 75 18.52 -5.95 6.63
CA PHE A 75 17.80 -6.94 5.81
C PHE A 75 18.16 -6.92 4.32
N ILE A 76 18.40 -5.72 3.77
CA ILE A 76 18.62 -5.52 2.32
C ILE A 76 19.92 -4.78 2.02
N GLY A 77 20.61 -4.26 3.03
CA GLY A 77 21.82 -3.47 2.82
C GLY A 77 21.54 -2.04 2.38
N LYS A 78 22.61 -1.24 2.30
CA LYS A 78 22.52 0.20 2.08
C LYS A 78 21.97 0.56 0.71
N ASP A 79 22.47 -0.05 -0.36
CA ASP A 79 22.12 0.37 -1.72
C ASP A 79 20.62 0.18 -2.03
N LEU A 80 20.06 -0.99 -1.69
CA LEU A 80 18.63 -1.27 -1.87
C LEU A 80 17.76 -0.41 -0.95
N TYR A 81 18.21 -0.13 0.28
CA TYR A 81 17.53 0.78 1.18
C TYR A 81 17.46 2.20 0.60
N GLU A 82 18.59 2.73 0.15
CA GLU A 82 18.67 4.08 -0.43
C GLU A 82 17.85 4.18 -1.72
N ALA A 83 17.90 3.14 -2.56
CA ALA A 83 17.19 3.09 -3.82
C ALA A 83 15.67 3.00 -3.65
N PHE A 84 15.16 2.07 -2.85
CA PHE A 84 13.73 1.74 -2.87
C PHE A 84 12.94 2.23 -1.65
N PHE A 85 13.60 2.57 -0.55
CA PHE A 85 12.92 2.83 0.71
C PHE A 85 13.17 4.21 1.27
N LYS A 86 14.40 4.72 1.26
CA LYS A 86 14.75 5.99 1.93
C LYS A 86 13.95 7.17 1.38
N GLY A 87 14.09 7.46 0.09
CA GLY A 87 13.38 8.57 -0.56
C GLY A 87 11.87 8.41 -0.51
N TYR A 88 11.37 7.20 -0.82
CA TYR A 88 9.94 6.89 -0.75
C TYR A 88 9.35 7.10 0.65
N THR A 89 10.06 6.65 1.68
CA THR A 89 9.63 6.80 3.08
C THR A 89 9.60 8.25 3.50
N VAL A 90 10.61 9.04 3.13
CA VAL A 90 10.62 10.49 3.41
C VAL A 90 9.42 11.18 2.76
N LYS A 91 9.06 10.84 1.52
CA LYS A 91 7.87 11.39 0.86
C LYS A 91 6.56 10.94 1.52
N GLN A 92 6.43 9.64 1.79
CA GLN A 92 5.21 9.04 2.35
C GLN A 92 4.95 9.47 3.80
N TRP A 93 6.00 9.63 4.59
CA TRP A 93 5.94 9.84 6.03
C TRP A 93 6.44 11.20 6.47
N GLY A 94 6.92 12.07 5.57
CA GLY A 94 7.41 13.42 5.84
C GLY A 94 8.41 13.51 6.99
N CYS A 95 9.18 12.45 7.24
CA CYS A 95 10.20 12.40 8.29
C CYS A 95 11.31 11.43 7.90
N ASP A 96 12.46 11.58 8.57
CA ASP A 96 13.60 10.68 8.40
C ASP A 96 13.23 9.25 8.86
N PRO A 97 13.56 8.19 8.09
CA PRO A 97 13.30 6.81 8.48
C PRO A 97 13.88 6.40 9.84
N LYS A 98 14.89 7.11 10.36
CA LYS A 98 15.41 6.92 11.72
C LYS A 98 14.38 7.23 12.82
N ASN A 99 13.39 8.06 12.51
CA ASN A 99 12.32 8.44 13.44
C ASN A 99 11.08 7.54 13.32
N LEU A 100 11.14 6.52 12.46
CA LEU A 100 10.05 5.58 12.24
C LEU A 100 10.35 4.23 12.91
N PRO A 101 9.33 3.57 13.49
CA PRO A 101 9.54 2.28 14.16
C PRO A 101 9.91 1.18 13.15
N ALA A 102 10.80 0.27 13.58
CA ALA A 102 11.25 -0.88 12.78
C ALA A 102 10.09 -1.78 12.28
N SER A 103 8.95 -1.78 12.98
CA SER A 103 7.77 -2.60 12.64
C SER A 103 7.15 -2.27 11.27
N ILE A 104 7.37 -1.06 10.75
CA ILE A 104 6.85 -0.65 9.44
C ILE A 104 7.48 -1.51 8.32
N LEU A 105 8.80 -1.75 8.38
CA LEU A 105 9.50 -2.53 7.36
C LEU A 105 9.40 -4.04 7.56
N LYS A 106 9.12 -4.52 8.78
CA LYS A 106 8.86 -5.96 9.04
C LYS A 106 7.74 -6.55 8.18
N ARG A 107 6.89 -5.72 7.58
CA ARG A 107 5.77 -6.11 6.71
C ARG A 107 6.17 -6.42 5.27
N LEU A 108 7.34 -5.98 4.80
CA LEU A 108 7.77 -6.14 3.40
C LEU A 108 8.85 -7.24 3.30
N PRO A 109 8.51 -8.42 2.75
CA PRO A 109 9.46 -9.52 2.64
C PRO A 109 10.43 -9.30 1.48
N VAL A 110 11.69 -9.67 1.69
CA VAL A 110 12.62 -9.95 0.59
C VAL A 110 12.36 -11.38 0.12
N ARG A 111 12.16 -11.57 -1.19
CA ARG A 111 11.87 -12.89 -1.76
C ARG A 111 13.03 -13.39 -2.60
N PHE A 112 13.50 -14.59 -2.30
CA PHE A 112 14.50 -15.27 -3.15
C PHE A 112 13.82 -16.11 -4.24
N THR A 113 12.75 -15.60 -4.82
CA THR A 113 11.99 -16.21 -5.92
C THR A 113 11.61 -15.13 -6.94
N TYR A 114 11.05 -15.52 -8.08
CA TYR A 114 10.54 -14.59 -9.10
C TYR A 114 9.09 -14.13 -8.85
N ASP A 115 8.48 -14.52 -7.73
CA ASP A 115 7.11 -14.13 -7.39
C ASP A 115 7.04 -12.63 -7.01
N ASP A 116 6.43 -11.82 -7.87
CA ASP A 116 6.15 -10.40 -7.66
C ASP A 116 4.70 -10.10 -7.22
N ASN A 117 3.96 -11.09 -6.71
CA ASN A 117 2.69 -10.83 -6.04
C ASN A 117 2.89 -9.89 -4.85
N TYR A 118 2.30 -8.71 -4.83
CA TYR A 118 2.55 -7.74 -3.76
C TYR A 118 2.12 -8.23 -2.37
N TYR A 119 1.14 -9.15 -2.32
CA TYR A 119 0.58 -9.67 -1.08
C TYR A 119 0.78 -11.19 -0.97
N SER A 120 1.13 -11.69 0.22
CA SER A 120 1.26 -13.14 0.48
C SER A 120 -0.04 -13.78 0.99
N HIS A 121 -1.17 -13.07 0.95
CA HIS A 121 -2.44 -13.57 1.44
C HIS A 121 -3.01 -14.65 0.50
N LYS A 122 -3.62 -15.69 1.09
CA LYS A 122 -4.27 -16.80 0.36
C LYS A 122 -5.40 -16.34 -0.56
N TYR A 123 -6.23 -15.41 -0.08
CA TYR A 123 -7.39 -14.90 -0.81
C TYR A 123 -7.10 -13.49 -1.30
N GLN A 124 -7.17 -13.30 -2.61
CA GLN A 124 -6.96 -12.02 -3.27
C GLN A 124 -7.99 -11.87 -4.40
N GLY A 125 -8.62 -10.71 -4.46
CA GLY A 125 -9.61 -10.42 -5.49
C GLY A 125 -10.14 -9.01 -5.36
N MET A 126 -10.80 -8.57 -6.42
CA MET A 126 -11.46 -7.28 -6.51
C MET A 126 -12.96 -7.49 -6.73
N PRO A 127 -13.84 -6.71 -6.10
CA PRO A 127 -15.27 -6.83 -6.32
C PRO A 127 -15.61 -6.43 -7.76
N LYS A 128 -16.29 -7.31 -8.49
CA LYS A 128 -16.63 -7.11 -9.91
C LYS A 128 -17.30 -5.78 -10.21
N HIS A 129 -18.16 -5.32 -9.30
CA HIS A 129 -18.94 -4.09 -9.41
C HIS A 129 -18.48 -3.00 -8.43
N GLY A 130 -17.25 -3.11 -7.91
CA GLY A 130 -16.67 -2.16 -6.97
C GLY A 130 -17.12 -2.33 -5.52
N TYR A 131 -16.42 -1.65 -4.61
CA TYR A 131 -16.67 -1.77 -3.17
C TYR A 131 -17.98 -1.11 -2.72
N THR A 132 -18.46 -0.09 -3.44
CA THR A 132 -19.74 0.57 -3.13
C THR A 132 -20.90 -0.43 -3.16
N ASP A 133 -20.91 -1.36 -4.12
CA ASP A 133 -21.97 -2.35 -4.26
C ASP A 133 -21.91 -3.40 -3.14
N ILE A 134 -20.71 -3.81 -2.72
CA ILE A 134 -20.50 -4.66 -1.54
C ILE A 134 -21.08 -3.98 -0.29
N VAL A 135 -20.71 -2.72 -0.04
CA VAL A 135 -21.18 -1.98 1.14
C VAL A 135 -22.68 -1.77 1.08
N ARG A 136 -23.25 -1.48 -0.09
CA ARG A 136 -24.70 -1.36 -0.28
C ARG A 136 -25.41 -2.67 0.08
N SER A 137 -24.88 -3.82 -0.36
CA SER A 137 -25.43 -5.14 0.01
C SER A 137 -25.32 -5.43 1.51
N ILE A 138 -24.23 -5.02 2.17
CA ILE A 138 -24.07 -5.19 3.62
C ILE A 138 -25.11 -4.36 4.39
N LEU A 139 -25.41 -3.15 3.93
CA LEU A 139 -26.34 -2.22 4.59
C LEU A 139 -27.81 -2.46 4.21
N ASP A 140 -28.08 -3.33 3.23
CA ASP A 140 -29.44 -3.66 2.77
C ASP A 140 -30.15 -4.61 3.74
N HIS A 141 -30.63 -4.05 4.84
CA HIS A 141 -31.39 -4.77 5.85
C HIS A 141 -32.48 -3.88 6.43
N LYS A 142 -33.68 -4.42 6.62
CA LYS A 142 -34.87 -3.67 7.10
C LYS A 142 -34.70 -2.94 8.44
N ASN A 143 -33.71 -3.35 9.25
CA ASN A 143 -33.41 -2.73 10.55
C ASN A 143 -32.24 -1.72 10.47
N ILE A 144 -31.71 -1.45 9.28
CA ILE A 144 -30.61 -0.51 9.05
C ILE A 144 -31.16 0.70 8.31
N GLN A 145 -31.04 1.87 8.94
CA GLN A 145 -31.28 3.15 8.29
C GLN A 145 -29.93 3.82 8.02
N VAL A 146 -29.71 4.22 6.76
CA VAL A 146 -28.49 4.92 6.35
C VAL A 146 -28.81 6.39 6.17
N ILE A 147 -28.09 7.25 6.88
CA ILE A 147 -28.19 8.72 6.78
C ILE A 147 -26.83 9.24 6.31
N THR A 148 -26.80 9.91 5.17
CA THR A 148 -25.58 10.50 4.59
C THR A 148 -25.62 12.02 4.72
N ASN A 149 -24.46 12.68 4.50
CA ASN A 149 -24.30 14.13 4.65
C ASN A 149 -24.71 14.67 6.03
N LYS A 150 -24.69 13.82 7.07
CA LYS A 150 -24.97 14.18 8.46
C LYS A 150 -23.69 14.04 9.28
N LYS A 151 -23.30 15.12 9.98
CA LYS A 151 -22.30 15.04 11.05
C LYS A 151 -22.99 14.55 12.31
N TYR A 152 -22.36 13.62 13.03
CA TYR A 152 -22.84 13.19 14.34
C TYR A 152 -22.72 14.33 15.36
N ASP A 153 -23.78 14.56 16.13
CA ASP A 153 -23.82 15.49 17.25
C ASP A 153 -23.87 14.70 18.57
N HIS A 154 -23.04 15.07 19.54
CA HIS A 154 -22.97 14.37 20.82
C HIS A 154 -24.26 14.45 21.64
N SER A 155 -25.10 15.45 21.39
CA SER A 155 -26.44 15.55 22.00
C SER A 155 -27.37 14.41 21.57
N GLU A 156 -27.15 13.81 20.40
CA GLU A 156 -27.92 12.66 19.90
C GLU A 156 -27.64 11.38 20.70
N ARG A 157 -26.67 11.39 21.62
CA ARG A 157 -26.30 10.20 22.41
C ARG A 157 -27.46 9.64 23.21
N GLU A 158 -28.36 10.49 23.70
CA GLU A 158 -29.51 10.07 24.49
C GLU A 158 -30.59 9.37 23.65
N GLU A 159 -30.52 9.47 22.32
CA GLU A 159 -31.45 8.82 21.38
C GLU A 159 -31.15 7.33 21.16
N TYR A 160 -29.97 6.84 21.59
CA TYR A 160 -29.49 5.49 21.30
C TYR A 160 -29.01 4.76 22.57
N ASP A 161 -29.33 3.47 22.68
CA ASP A 161 -28.83 2.63 23.79
C ASP A 161 -27.31 2.43 23.75
N HIS A 162 -26.72 2.44 22.55
CA HIS A 162 -25.30 2.24 22.34
C HIS A 162 -24.80 2.91 21.06
N ILE A 163 -23.55 3.37 21.06
CA ILE A 163 -22.91 4.00 19.91
C ILE A 163 -21.63 3.24 19.56
N ILE A 164 -21.49 2.93 18.27
CA ILE A 164 -20.25 2.45 17.68
C ILE A 164 -19.63 3.61 16.90
N TRP A 165 -18.52 4.16 17.41
CA TRP A 165 -17.80 5.27 16.77
C TRP A 165 -16.62 4.77 15.93
N THR A 166 -16.61 5.11 14.65
CA THR A 166 -15.54 4.76 13.70
C THR A 166 -14.82 5.99 13.13
N GLY A 167 -15.15 7.19 13.63
CA GLY A 167 -14.47 8.44 13.30
C GLY A 167 -13.14 8.61 14.06
N LYS A 168 -12.58 9.81 14.00
CA LYS A 168 -11.34 10.11 14.72
C LYS A 168 -11.61 10.17 16.22
N ILE A 169 -10.76 9.51 17.02
CA ILE A 169 -10.99 9.40 18.47
C ILE A 169 -10.72 10.72 19.21
N ASP A 170 -9.78 11.53 18.71
CA ASP A 170 -9.54 12.88 19.22
C ASP A 170 -10.74 13.82 18.97
N GLU A 171 -11.41 13.68 17.81
CA GLU A 171 -12.65 14.41 17.51
C GLU A 171 -13.78 14.05 18.49
N TRP A 172 -13.90 12.78 18.87
CA TRP A 172 -14.88 12.34 19.87
C TRP A 172 -14.72 13.09 21.20
N PHE A 173 -13.48 13.32 21.65
CA PHE A 173 -13.19 14.07 22.87
C PHE A 173 -13.00 15.59 22.64
N GLY A 174 -13.46 16.11 21.48
CA GLY A 174 -13.39 17.55 21.18
C GLY A 174 -11.98 18.10 21.06
N TYR A 175 -10.99 17.25 20.73
CA TYR A 175 -9.57 17.59 20.65
C TYR A 175 -9.00 18.18 21.95
N CYS A 176 -9.54 17.79 23.12
CA CYS A 176 -9.13 18.36 24.41
C CYS A 176 -7.63 18.20 24.73
N GLU A 177 -7.00 17.13 24.24
CA GLU A 177 -5.55 16.84 24.37
C GLU A 177 -4.77 17.19 23.09
N GLY A 178 -5.37 18.00 22.20
CA GLY A 178 -4.85 18.31 20.88
C GLY A 178 -5.28 17.33 19.79
N ARG A 179 -4.70 17.49 18.60
CA ARG A 179 -5.02 16.67 17.41
C ARG A 179 -4.05 15.50 17.30
N LEU A 180 -4.57 14.30 17.06
CA LEU A 180 -3.75 13.16 16.69
C LEU A 180 -3.18 13.36 15.28
N ASN A 181 -1.91 12.97 15.11
CA ASN A 181 -1.22 13.13 13.85
C ASN A 181 -1.74 12.12 12.82
N TYR A 182 -2.33 12.61 11.75
CA TYR A 182 -2.67 11.85 10.55
C TYR A 182 -1.91 12.39 9.35
N ARG A 183 -1.53 11.50 8.43
CA ARG A 183 -1.05 11.89 7.12
C ARG A 183 -2.25 12.07 6.20
N THR A 184 -2.26 13.19 5.47
CA THR A 184 -3.19 13.41 4.36
C THR A 184 -2.54 12.99 3.04
N LEU A 185 -3.36 12.78 2.03
CA LEU A 185 -2.93 12.58 0.66
C LEU A 185 -3.74 13.54 -0.20
N ASP A 186 -3.07 14.21 -1.12
CA ASP A 186 -3.72 14.92 -2.21
C ASP A 186 -3.72 13.99 -3.42
N PHE A 187 -4.86 13.91 -4.11
CA PHE A 187 -5.03 13.06 -5.29
C PHE A 187 -5.23 13.96 -6.50
N ILE A 188 -4.26 13.96 -7.42
CA ILE A 188 -4.35 14.76 -8.64
C ILE A 188 -4.86 13.85 -9.75
N LYS A 189 -6.10 14.09 -10.18
CA LYS A 189 -6.75 13.28 -11.20
C LYS A 189 -6.34 13.75 -12.60
N HIS A 190 -5.97 12.79 -13.43
CA HIS A 190 -5.69 12.98 -14.85
C HIS A 190 -6.51 12.01 -15.71
N GLU A 191 -6.64 12.34 -17.00
CA GLU A 191 -7.35 11.53 -17.98
C GLU A 191 -6.57 11.52 -19.30
N THR A 192 -6.52 10.37 -19.97
CA THR A 192 -5.97 10.25 -21.33
C THR A 192 -6.61 9.09 -22.11
N ILE A 193 -6.27 8.98 -23.39
CA ILE A 193 -6.63 7.85 -24.26
C ILE A 193 -5.47 6.85 -24.26
N GLY A 194 -5.77 5.55 -24.21
CA GLY A 194 -4.80 4.47 -24.15
C GLY A 194 -4.40 4.10 -22.72
N ASP A 195 -3.26 3.42 -22.59
CA ASP A 195 -2.59 3.12 -21.32
C ASP A 195 -1.59 4.23 -20.98
N TYR A 196 -1.68 4.80 -19.78
CA TYR A 196 -0.72 5.80 -19.32
C TYR A 196 0.60 5.16 -18.87
N GLN A 197 0.51 4.12 -18.05
CA GLN A 197 1.68 3.41 -17.49
C GLN A 197 1.62 1.89 -17.67
N GLY A 198 0.47 1.32 -18.05
CA GLY A 198 0.34 -0.11 -18.36
C GLY A 198 0.36 -1.04 -17.14
N THR A 199 0.19 -0.49 -15.94
CA THR A 199 0.10 -1.24 -14.68
C THR A 199 -0.76 -0.50 -13.66
N ALA A 200 -1.36 -1.20 -12.71
CA ALA A 200 -2.24 -0.58 -11.73
C ALA A 200 -1.52 0.41 -10.80
N VAL A 201 -0.27 0.12 -10.42
CA VAL A 201 0.50 0.95 -9.48
C VAL A 201 1.96 1.05 -9.90
N MET A 202 2.43 2.28 -10.12
CA MET A 202 3.83 2.62 -10.33
C MET A 202 4.31 3.51 -9.18
N ASN A 203 5.21 3.00 -8.35
CA ASN A 203 5.89 3.79 -7.32
C ASN A 203 7.04 4.60 -7.93
N TYR A 204 7.36 5.75 -7.32
CA TYR A 204 8.52 6.56 -7.69
C TYR A 204 9.37 6.77 -6.43
N CYS A 205 10.53 6.10 -6.36
CA CYS A 205 11.33 6.10 -5.13
C CYS A 205 12.24 7.32 -4.99
N ASP A 206 12.61 7.96 -6.11
CA ASP A 206 13.44 9.15 -6.12
C ASP A 206 12.77 10.29 -5.34
N ILE A 207 13.54 10.91 -4.43
CA ILE A 207 13.07 12.05 -3.63
C ILE A 207 12.78 13.29 -4.47
N ALA A 208 13.42 13.40 -5.63
CA ALA A 208 13.22 14.51 -6.58
C ALA A 208 11.86 14.44 -7.30
N VAL A 209 11.21 13.27 -7.31
CA VAL A 209 9.84 13.13 -7.85
C VAL A 209 8.85 13.53 -6.74
N PRO A 210 8.02 14.56 -6.93
CA PRO A 210 7.23 15.16 -5.84
C PRO A 210 6.10 14.25 -5.32
N TYR A 211 5.58 13.37 -6.16
CA TYR A 211 4.55 12.40 -5.81
C TYR A 211 5.15 11.05 -5.39
N THR A 212 4.35 10.25 -4.68
CA THR A 212 4.79 8.92 -4.21
C THR A 212 4.62 7.85 -5.29
N ARG A 213 3.49 7.87 -6.00
CA ARG A 213 3.10 6.82 -6.96
C ARG A 213 1.98 7.30 -7.84
N ILE A 214 1.79 6.65 -8.98
CA ILE A 214 0.63 6.83 -9.85
C ILE A 214 -0.19 5.54 -9.88
N HIS A 215 -1.50 5.69 -9.72
CA HIS A 215 -2.48 4.61 -9.88
C HIS A 215 -3.21 4.76 -11.20
N GLU A 216 -3.18 3.73 -12.05
CA GLU A 216 -3.97 3.70 -13.29
C GLU A 216 -5.16 2.74 -13.10
N HIS A 217 -6.35 3.33 -12.92
CA HIS A 217 -7.47 2.66 -12.27
C HIS A 217 -8.04 1.48 -13.05
N LYS A 218 -8.03 1.54 -14.38
CA LYS A 218 -8.60 0.48 -15.22
C LYS A 218 -7.88 -0.86 -15.05
N HIS A 219 -6.60 -0.86 -14.64
CA HIS A 219 -5.86 -2.09 -14.38
C HIS A 219 -6.24 -2.78 -13.06
N PHE A 220 -7.08 -2.18 -12.22
CA PHE A 220 -7.72 -2.89 -11.08
C PHE A 220 -8.92 -3.76 -11.51
N SER A 221 -9.47 -3.52 -12.71
CA SER A 221 -10.60 -4.26 -13.28
C SER A 221 -10.22 -4.87 -14.63
N PRO A 222 -9.22 -5.77 -14.72
CA PRO A 222 -8.70 -6.30 -15.98
C PRO A 222 -9.72 -7.13 -16.80
N TRP A 223 -10.89 -7.45 -16.23
CA TRP A 223 -12.00 -8.08 -16.94
C TRP A 223 -12.84 -7.07 -17.77
N GLU A 224 -12.58 -5.78 -17.61
CA GLU A 224 -13.18 -4.71 -18.41
C GLU A 224 -12.18 -4.18 -19.44
N SER A 225 -12.69 -3.58 -20.51
CA SER A 225 -11.87 -2.90 -21.52
C SER A 225 -12.32 -1.46 -21.65
N HIS A 226 -11.36 -0.53 -21.59
CA HIS A 226 -11.59 0.90 -21.65
C HIS A 226 -10.54 1.57 -22.54
N ASP A 227 -10.98 2.27 -23.58
CA ASP A 227 -10.11 3.05 -24.48
C ASP A 227 -9.53 4.28 -23.78
N LYS A 228 -10.24 4.81 -22.77
CA LYS A 228 -9.80 5.93 -21.93
C LYS A 228 -9.33 5.42 -20.58
N THR A 229 -8.43 6.17 -19.97
CA THR A 229 -7.90 5.85 -18.65
C THR A 229 -7.96 7.07 -17.73
N ILE A 230 -8.29 6.80 -16.46
CA ILE A 230 -8.12 7.74 -15.35
C ILE A 230 -6.91 7.25 -14.57
N TYR A 231 -5.94 8.14 -14.37
CA TYR A 231 -4.82 7.89 -13.47
C TYR A 231 -4.74 8.99 -12.41
N ILE A 232 -4.30 8.61 -11.22
CA ILE A 232 -4.21 9.48 -10.06
C ILE A 232 -2.77 9.50 -9.58
N GLU A 233 -2.21 10.69 -9.52
CA GLU A 233 -0.95 11.02 -8.85
C GLU A 233 -1.16 11.25 -7.34
#